data_AF-A0A6L5R1G9-F1
#
_entry.id   AF-A0A6L5R1G9-F1
#
_cell.length_a   1.000
_cell.length_b   1.000
_cell.length_c   1.000
_cell.angle_alpha   90.00
_cell.angle_beta   90.00
_cell.angle_gamma   90.00
#
_symmetry.space_group_name_H-M   'P 1'
#
loop_
_entity.id
_entity.type
_entity.pdbx_description
1 polymer ?
#
loop_
_entity_poly.entity_id
_entity_poly.type
_entity_poly.pdbx_seq_one_letter_code
_entity_poly.pdbx_strand_id
1 'polypeptide(L)'
;MLEDLVVTSAVEVDATPERVWAVITDPAAAREYMFGTRLDADWMVGGALRWSGEWEGRPYEDHGTVLEFDPPHRLVHTHFSPRRTSGLEPDDHHTLTWTIDGGADAPTVLTLSQDNNATPESAAHAKRVWDGLVAKVKEIAERP
;
A
#
# COMPACT_ATOMS: atom_id res chain seq x y z
N MET A 1 -19.16 -6.07 18.86
CA MET A 1 -18.52 -6.72 17.72
C MET A 1 -18.01 -5.58 16.88
N LEU A 2 -16.72 -5.29 16.95
CA LEU A 2 -16.12 -4.28 16.07
C LEU A 2 -16.14 -4.93 14.69
N GLU A 3 -17.01 -4.45 13.81
CA GLU A 3 -17.00 -4.85 12.42
C GLU A 3 -15.63 -4.42 11.88
N ASP A 4 -14.74 -5.37 11.58
CA ASP A 4 -13.50 -5.09 10.89
C ASP A 4 -13.87 -4.39 9.58
N LEU A 5 -13.76 -3.07 9.55
CA LEU A 5 -14.06 -2.25 8.37
C LEU A 5 -12.93 -2.41 7.37
N VAL A 6 -12.80 -3.61 6.81
CA VAL A 6 -11.79 -3.92 5.81
C VAL A 6 -12.24 -3.30 4.49
N VAL A 7 -11.39 -2.45 3.93
CA VAL A 7 -11.60 -1.90 2.59
C VAL A 7 -10.79 -2.70 1.62
N THR A 8 -11.38 -3.01 0.47
CA THR A 8 -10.69 -3.71 -0.62
C THR A 8 -10.91 -2.94 -1.91
N SER A 9 -9.81 -2.74 -2.64
CA SER A 9 -9.79 -2.12 -3.96
C SER A 9 -8.99 -3.04 -4.88
N ALA A 10 -9.56 -3.36 -6.04
CA ALA A 10 -8.93 -4.24 -7.01
C ALA A 10 -8.96 -3.59 -8.39
N VAL A 11 -7.92 -3.82 -9.18
CA VAL A 11 -7.81 -3.30 -10.54
C VAL A 11 -7.17 -4.36 -11.44
N GLU A 12 -7.70 -4.49 -12.65
CA GLU A 12 -7.07 -5.29 -13.71
C GLU A 12 -5.95 -4.48 -14.37
N VAL A 13 -4.80 -5.09 -14.58
CA VAL A 13 -3.60 -4.47 -15.17
C VAL A 13 -3.17 -5.28 -16.38
N ASP A 14 -3.00 -4.61 -17.52
CA ASP A 14 -2.51 -5.18 -18.78
C ASP A 14 -0.97 -5.24 -18.75
N ALA A 15 -0.44 -5.96 -17.77
CA ALA A 15 0.99 -6.19 -17.57
C ALA A 15 1.19 -7.53 -16.86
N THR A 16 2.40 -8.09 -16.86
CA THR A 16 2.68 -9.32 -16.11
C THR A 16 2.67 -9.06 -14.60
N PRO A 17 2.38 -10.06 -13.75
CA PRO A 17 2.46 -9.93 -12.29
C PRO A 17 3.84 -9.42 -11.84
N GLU A 18 4.91 -9.86 -12.50
CA GLU A 18 6.28 -9.42 -12.26
C GLU A 18 6.46 -7.92 -12.51
N ARG A 19 5.83 -7.39 -13.57
CA ARG A 19 5.89 -5.96 -13.90
C ARG A 19 5.15 -5.14 -12.85
N VAL A 20 3.96 -5.58 -12.44
CA VAL A 20 3.19 -4.92 -11.36
C VAL A 20 3.97 -4.97 -10.04
N TRP A 21 4.56 -6.12 -9.72
CA TRP A 21 5.39 -6.29 -8.53
C TRP A 21 6.59 -5.34 -8.53
N ALA A 22 7.28 -5.22 -9.66
CA ALA A 22 8.39 -4.28 -9.80
C ALA A 22 7.91 -2.84 -9.54
N VAL A 23 6.74 -2.44 -10.02
CA VAL A 23 6.20 -1.09 -9.78
C VAL A 23 5.88 -0.85 -8.31
N ILE A 24 5.25 -1.79 -7.61
CA ILE A 24 4.91 -1.61 -6.18
C ILE A 24 6.13 -1.66 -5.25
N THR A 25 7.22 -2.30 -5.68
CA THR A 25 8.46 -2.42 -4.90
C THR A 25 9.53 -1.41 -5.29
N ASP A 26 9.36 -0.70 -6.42
CA ASP A 26 10.29 0.31 -6.90
C ASP A 26 10.06 1.65 -6.15
N PRO A 27 11.06 2.17 -5.42
CA PRO A 27 10.94 3.43 -4.68
C PRO A 27 10.76 4.65 -5.59
N ALA A 28 11.21 4.60 -6.85
CA ALA A 28 10.96 5.66 -7.83
C ALA A 28 9.51 5.65 -8.31
N ALA A 29 8.92 4.47 -8.52
CA ALA A 29 7.51 4.33 -8.85
C ALA A 29 6.61 4.69 -7.65
N ALA A 30 6.99 4.26 -6.43
CA ALA A 30 6.32 4.65 -5.19
C ALA A 30 6.23 6.17 -5.02
N ARG A 31 7.26 6.90 -5.47
CA ARG A 31 7.23 8.35 -5.49
C ARG A 31 6.20 8.92 -6.47
N GLU A 32 5.88 8.24 -7.57
CA GLU A 32 4.84 8.66 -8.50
C GLU A 32 3.42 8.35 -7.98
N TYR A 33 3.19 7.16 -7.42
CA TYR A 33 1.85 6.77 -6.98
C TYR A 33 1.50 7.15 -5.53
N MET A 34 2.50 7.41 -4.67
CA MET A 34 2.32 7.93 -3.30
C MET A 34 2.73 9.42 -3.19
N PHE A 35 2.24 10.27 -4.09
CA PHE A 35 2.29 11.73 -3.96
C PHE A 35 3.68 12.33 -3.69
N GLY A 36 4.74 11.76 -4.26
CA GLY A 36 6.10 12.26 -4.07
C GLY A 36 6.81 11.77 -2.81
N THR A 37 6.19 10.85 -2.06
CA THR A 37 6.80 10.20 -0.89
C THR A 37 8.07 9.45 -1.28
N ARG A 38 9.10 9.56 -0.43
CA ARG A 38 10.27 8.69 -0.49
C ARG A 38 9.99 7.44 0.34
N LEU A 39 9.82 6.32 -0.35
CA LEU A 39 9.72 5.00 0.24
C LEU A 39 11.13 4.42 0.42
N ASP A 40 11.47 4.10 1.66
CA ASP A 40 12.65 3.34 2.05
C ASP A 40 12.16 2.03 2.66
N ALA A 41 12.37 0.92 1.96
CA ALA A 41 11.77 -0.36 2.28
C ALA A 41 12.82 -1.47 2.28
N ASP A 42 12.98 -2.12 3.43
CA ASP A 42 13.69 -3.39 3.52
C ASP A 42 12.72 -4.50 3.12
N TRP A 43 12.79 -4.92 1.85
CA TRP A 43 11.96 -5.97 1.25
C TRP A 43 12.34 -7.38 1.75
N MET A 44 12.14 -7.59 3.05
CA MET A 44 12.36 -8.85 3.75
C MET A 44 11.34 -8.96 4.88
N VAL A 45 10.92 -10.17 5.23
CA VAL A 45 10.01 -10.38 6.35
C VAL A 45 10.64 -9.85 7.65
N GLY A 46 9.94 -8.96 8.35
CA GLY A 46 10.44 -8.21 9.51
C GLY A 46 11.25 -6.95 9.15
N GLY A 47 11.39 -6.64 7.86
CA GLY A 47 12.07 -5.44 7.36
C GLY A 47 11.30 -4.17 7.67
N ALA A 48 12.02 -3.07 7.88
CA ALA A 48 11.43 -1.78 8.16
C ALA A 48 10.97 -1.10 6.86
N LEU A 49 9.78 -0.49 6.91
CA LEU A 49 9.30 0.45 5.91
C LEU A 49 9.34 1.86 6.50
N ARG A 50 9.79 2.82 5.70
CA ARG A 50 9.84 4.24 6.05
C ARG A 50 9.30 5.04 4.88
N TRP A 51 8.26 5.80 5.14
CA TRP A 51 7.71 6.77 4.20
C TRP A 51 8.06 8.16 4.70
N SER A 52 8.87 8.88 3.94
CA SER A 52 9.28 10.25 4.28
C SER A 52 8.90 11.23 3.19
N GLY A 53 8.45 12.41 3.57
CA GLY A 53 8.06 13.43 2.61
C GLY A 53 7.81 14.78 3.27
N GLU A 54 7.34 15.74 2.48
CA GLU A 54 6.92 17.05 2.97
C GLU A 54 5.44 17.24 2.67
N TRP A 55 4.65 17.47 3.72
CA TRP A 55 3.22 17.74 3.61
C TRP A 55 2.94 19.15 4.14
N GLU A 56 2.41 20.04 3.31
CA GLU A 56 2.13 21.45 3.64
C GLU A 56 3.34 22.18 4.26
N GLY A 57 4.54 21.92 3.75
CA GLY A 57 5.79 22.51 4.26
C GLY A 57 6.30 21.89 5.56
N ARG A 58 5.70 20.79 6.04
CA ARG A 58 6.14 20.07 7.25
C ARG A 58 6.67 18.67 6.91
N PRO A 59 7.90 18.32 7.28
CA PRO A 59 8.44 16.98 7.04
C PRO A 59 7.65 15.94 7.85
N TYR A 60 7.13 14.92 7.19
CA TYR A 60 6.49 13.76 7.83
C TYR A 60 7.34 12.52 7.63
N GLU A 61 7.25 11.63 8.60
CA GLU A 61 7.87 10.32 8.59
C GLU A 61 6.86 9.33 9.17
N ASP A 62 6.46 8.38 8.34
CA ASP A 62 5.66 7.22 8.75
C ASP A 62 6.55 5.98 8.71
N HIS A 63 6.22 5.02 9.57
CA HIS A 63 6.96 3.79 9.71
C HIS A 63 6.07 2.59 9.46
N GLY A 64 6.66 1.48 9.07
CA GLY A 64 5.97 0.24 8.84
C GLY A 64 6.88 -0.95 8.99
N THR A 65 6.30 -2.13 8.91
CA THR A 65 7.06 -3.38 8.94
C THR A 65 6.47 -4.35 7.94
N VAL A 66 7.34 -4.98 7.16
CA VAL A 66 6.93 -6.03 6.22
C VAL A 66 6.61 -7.29 7.03
N LEU A 67 5.36 -7.75 6.96
CA LEU A 67 4.91 -8.97 7.62
C LEU A 67 5.05 -10.19 6.69
N GLU A 68 4.82 -10.00 5.39
CA GLU A 68 4.91 -11.06 4.39
C GLU A 68 5.47 -10.47 3.09
N PHE A 69 6.40 -11.18 2.47
CA PHE A 69 7.03 -10.78 1.21
C PHE A 69 7.19 -12.00 0.30
N ASP A 70 6.18 -12.27 -0.52
CA ASP A 70 6.12 -13.36 -1.50
C ASP A 70 6.06 -12.79 -2.93
N PRO A 71 7.22 -12.44 -3.53
CA PRO A 71 7.26 -11.93 -4.89
C PRO A 71 6.90 -13.01 -5.94
N PRO A 72 6.10 -12.71 -6.97
CA PRO A 72 5.35 -11.48 -7.23
C PRO A 72 3.90 -11.50 -6.72
N HIS A 73 3.48 -12.45 -5.89
CA HIS A 73 2.07 -12.73 -5.62
C HIS A 73 1.49 -11.98 -4.42
N ARG A 74 2.28 -11.74 -3.36
CA ARG A 74 1.74 -11.20 -2.11
C ARG A 74 2.73 -10.39 -1.30
N LEU A 75 2.29 -9.22 -0.83
CA LEU A 75 3.04 -8.35 0.07
C LEU A 75 2.09 -7.90 1.19
N VAL A 76 2.46 -8.19 2.44
CA VAL A 76 1.71 -7.72 3.61
C VAL A 76 2.63 -6.84 4.44
N HIS A 77 2.17 -5.65 4.79
CA HIS A 77 2.92 -4.75 5.65
C HIS A 77 2.02 -3.92 6.55
N THR A 78 2.58 -3.48 7.66
CA THR A 78 1.94 -2.52 8.56
C THR A 78 2.32 -1.11 8.20
N HIS A 79 1.39 -0.17 8.40
CA HIS A 79 1.65 1.25 8.34
C HIS A 79 1.24 1.91 9.66
N PHE A 80 2.17 2.71 10.19
CA PHE A 80 2.08 3.40 11.45
C PHE A 80 2.51 4.86 11.28
N SER A 81 1.60 5.78 11.58
CA SER A 81 1.85 7.22 11.56
C SER A 81 1.98 7.79 12.98
N PRO A 82 3.17 8.20 13.42
CA PRO A 82 3.37 8.76 14.76
C PRO A 82 2.62 10.10 14.96
N ARG A 83 2.25 10.79 13.89
CA ARG A 83 1.46 12.04 13.94
C ARG A 83 0.00 11.83 14.36
N ARG A 84 -0.57 10.62 14.20
CA ARG A 84 -1.92 10.30 14.70
C ARG A 84 -1.92 9.98 16.19
N THR A 85 -0.77 9.60 16.75
CA THR A 85 -0.67 9.18 18.16
C THR A 85 -0.69 10.39 19.10
N SER A 86 -1.85 11.06 19.20
CA SER A 86 -2.16 11.94 20.31
C SER A 86 -2.44 11.11 21.55
N GLY A 87 -1.39 10.53 22.14
CA GLY A 87 -1.44 9.80 23.41
C GLY A 87 -1.98 8.38 23.33
N LEU A 88 -1.07 7.42 23.49
CA LEU A 88 -1.31 6.14 24.19
C LEU A 88 -2.46 5.25 23.68
N GLU A 89 -2.45 4.80 22.41
CA GLU A 89 -3.00 3.48 22.07
C GLU A 89 -2.07 2.75 21.07
N PRO A 90 -1.56 1.55 21.39
CA PRO A 90 -0.63 0.77 20.55
C PRO A 90 -1.31 0.03 19.38
N ASP A 91 -2.50 0.48 18.96
CA ASP A 91 -3.35 -0.21 17.98
C ASP A 91 -3.71 0.67 16.75
N ASP A 92 -3.12 1.86 16.61
CA ASP A 92 -3.35 2.76 15.46
C ASP A 92 -2.50 2.36 14.24
N HIS A 93 -2.31 1.05 14.04
CA HIS A 93 -1.54 0.48 12.94
C HIS A 93 -2.55 -0.17 11.99
N HIS A 94 -2.55 0.21 10.72
CA HIS A 94 -3.35 -0.50 9.73
C HIS A 94 -2.46 -1.45 8.94
N THR A 95 -2.96 -2.65 8.69
CA THR A 95 -2.26 -3.63 7.87
C THR A 95 -2.76 -3.49 6.43
N LEU A 96 -1.83 -3.39 5.49
CA LEU A 96 -2.09 -3.39 4.06
C LEU A 96 -1.67 -4.73 3.50
N THR A 97 -2.61 -5.40 2.84
CA THR A 97 -2.37 -6.63 2.09
C THR A 97 -2.49 -6.33 0.60
N TRP A 98 -1.37 -6.50 -0.10
CA TRP A 98 -1.26 -6.44 -1.54
C TRP A 98 -1.23 -7.87 -2.07
N THR A 99 -2.14 -8.18 -2.97
CA THR A 99 -2.21 -9.47 -3.65
C THR A 99 -2.21 -9.22 -5.14
N ILE A 100 -1.35 -9.92 -5.86
CA ILE A 100 -1.27 -9.90 -7.31
C ILE A 100 -1.62 -11.31 -7.79
N ASP A 101 -2.75 -11.41 -8.47
CA ASP A 101 -3.19 -12.65 -9.12
C ASP A 101 -3.06 -12.49 -10.64
N GLY A 102 -3.04 -13.59 -11.39
CA GLY A 102 -2.87 -13.59 -12.85
C GLY A 102 -1.56 -14.21 -13.33
N GLY A 103 -1.36 -14.25 -14.65
CA GLY A 103 -0.25 -15.00 -15.26
C GLY A 103 -0.32 -15.06 -16.78
N ALA A 104 0.35 -16.05 -17.39
CA ALA A 104 0.52 -16.14 -18.84
C ALA A 104 -0.80 -16.22 -19.64
N ASP A 105 -1.88 -16.74 -19.03
CA ASP A 105 -3.18 -16.98 -19.67
C ASP A 105 -4.35 -16.27 -18.97
N ALA A 106 -4.06 -15.46 -17.93
CA ALA A 106 -5.08 -14.77 -17.12
C ALA A 106 -4.69 -13.31 -16.89
N PRO A 107 -5.66 -12.37 -16.93
CA PRO A 107 -5.36 -10.97 -16.70
C PRO A 107 -4.76 -10.77 -15.29
N THR A 108 -3.76 -9.90 -15.18
CA THR A 108 -3.15 -9.59 -13.89
C THR A 108 -4.09 -8.71 -13.09
N VAL A 109 -4.45 -9.14 -11.89
CA VAL A 109 -5.34 -8.40 -10.98
C VAL A 109 -4.56 -8.01 -9.74
N LEU A 110 -4.39 -6.70 -9.57
CA LEU A 110 -3.82 -6.11 -8.36
C LEU A 110 -4.95 -5.83 -7.37
N THR A 111 -4.91 -6.48 -6.21
CA THR A 111 -5.83 -6.26 -5.10
C THR A 111 -5.09 -5.67 -3.92
N LEU A 112 -5.60 -4.55 -3.40
CA LEU A 112 -5.15 -3.93 -2.17
C LEU A 112 -6.28 -3.97 -1.15
N SER A 113 -6.05 -4.64 -0.02
CA SER A 113 -6.93 -4.55 1.14
C SER A 113 -6.24 -3.86 2.30
N GLN A 114 -7.02 -3.09 3.05
CA GLN A 114 -6.57 -2.46 4.28
C GLN A 114 -7.56 -2.76 5.39
N ASP A 115 -7.08 -3.38 6.46
CA ASP A 115 -7.84 -3.61 7.69
C ASP A 115 -7.63 -2.48 8.72
N ASN A 116 -8.24 -2.65 9.89
CA ASN A 116 -8.19 -1.74 11.04
C ASN A 116 -8.64 -0.29 10.74
N ASN A 117 -9.71 -0.10 9.96
CA ASN A 117 -10.29 1.23 9.82
C ASN A 117 -11.10 1.59 11.08
N ALA A 118 -10.62 2.59 11.82
CA ALA A 118 -11.25 3.07 13.06
C ALA A 118 -12.72 3.51 12.90
N THR A 119 -13.12 4.00 11.72
CA THR A 119 -14.49 4.46 11.45
C THR A 119 -14.92 4.18 10.00
N PRO A 120 -16.23 4.05 9.72
CA PRO A 120 -16.73 3.83 8.36
C PRO A 120 -16.43 5.00 7.42
N GLU A 121 -16.32 6.23 7.95
CA GLU A 121 -15.87 7.39 7.18
C GLU A 121 -14.39 7.27 6.77
N SER A 122 -13.53 6.80 7.68
CA SER A 122 -12.12 6.52 7.38
C SER A 122 -12.01 5.41 6.34
N ALA A 123 -12.81 4.34 6.45
CA ALA A 123 -12.88 3.28 5.46
C ALA A 123 -13.29 3.82 4.08
N ALA A 124 -14.35 4.63 4.00
CA ALA A 124 -14.78 5.22 2.73
C ALA A 124 -13.72 6.16 2.13
N HIS A 125 -12.98 6.90 2.97
CA HIS A 125 -11.87 7.73 2.52
C HIS A 125 -10.69 6.89 2.03
N ALA A 126 -10.24 5.92 2.83
CA ALA A 126 -9.18 5.00 2.51
C ALA A 126 -9.45 4.28 1.19
N LYS A 127 -10.67 3.74 1.01
CA LYS A 127 -11.09 3.13 -0.24
C LYS A 127 -10.87 4.05 -1.45
N ARG A 128 -11.29 5.33 -1.38
CA ARG A 128 -11.06 6.28 -2.49
C ARG A 128 -9.58 6.52 -2.77
N VAL A 129 -8.76 6.60 -1.72
CA VAL A 129 -7.30 6.74 -1.85
C VAL A 129 -6.70 5.50 -2.52
N TRP A 130 -7.09 4.30 -2.05
CA TRP A 130 -6.62 3.03 -2.58
C TRP A 130 -7.05 2.79 -4.02
N ASP A 131 -8.30 3.06 -4.38
CA ASP A 131 -8.78 3.00 -5.77
C ASP A 131 -7.94 3.91 -6.69
N GLY A 132 -7.62 5.13 -6.25
CA GLY A 132 -6.75 6.04 -7.01
C GLY A 132 -5.30 5.54 -7.11
N LEU A 133 -4.78 4.95 -6.03
CA LEU A 133 -3.43 4.42 -5.98
C LEU A 133 -3.28 3.21 -6.92
N VAL A 134 -4.16 2.21 -6.82
CA VAL A 134 -4.09 1.02 -7.69
C VAL A 134 -4.27 1.40 -9.16
N ALA A 135 -5.11 2.39 -9.47
CA ALA A 135 -5.23 2.93 -10.82
C ALA A 135 -3.92 3.58 -11.30
N LYS A 136 -3.20 4.31 -10.43
CA LYS A 136 -1.90 4.89 -10.77
C LYS A 136 -0.84 3.81 -10.99
N VAL A 137 -0.83 2.75 -10.16
CA VAL A 137 0.06 1.60 -10.35
C VAL A 137 -0.21 0.92 -11.69
N LYS A 138 -1.50 0.71 -12.05
CA LYS A 138 -1.89 0.24 -13.39
C LYS A 138 -1.29 1.12 -14.48
N GLU A 139 -1.51 2.44 -14.41
CA GLU A 139 -0.96 3.38 -15.40
C GLU A 139 0.57 3.28 -15.52
N ILE A 140 1.30 3.08 -14.42
CA ILE A 140 2.78 2.95 -14.46
C ILE A 140 3.21 1.59 -15.01
N ALA A 141 2.51 0.51 -14.65
CA ALA A 141 2.84 -0.83 -15.09
C ALA A 141 2.57 -1.05 -16.58
N GLU A 142 1.53 -0.42 -17.12
CA GLU A 142 1.14 -0.45 -18.54
C GLU A 142 1.93 0.51 -19.42
N ARG A 143 2.81 1.34 -18.85
CA ARG A 143 3.69 2.20 -19.65
C ARG A 143 4.63 1.33 -20.50
N PRO A 144 4.76 1.64 -21.81
CA PRO A 144 5.63 0.93 -22.74
C PRO A 144 7.12 1.14 -22.45
#